data_AF-A0A439KPJ0-F1
#
_entry.id   AF-A0A439KPJ0-F1
#
_cell.length_a   1.000
_cell.length_b   1.000
_cell.length_c   1.000
_cell.angle_alpha   90.00
_cell.angle_beta   90.00
_cell.angle_gamma   90.00
#
_symmetry.space_group_name_H-M   'P 1'
#
loop_
_entity.id
_entity.type
_entity.pdbx_description
1 polymer ?
#
loop_
_entity_poly.entity_id
_entity_poly.type
_entity_poly.pdbx_seq_one_letter_code
_entity_poly.pdbx_strand_id
1 'polypeptide(L)'
;MVTYLDAAAAPLRNTGQIRLYGEEGFAGMRKACDLTARCLDELVSIVAPGVTTETIDRFVFEFGMDHGALPATLNYRGYTKSSCTSINHVVCHGIPDNKPLKDGDIVNIDVTYILDGWHGDSSRMYPVGTIKRAAEPLLEVT
;
A
#
# COMPACT_ATOMS: atom_id res chain seq x y z
N MET A 1 -14.80 20.34 -18.56
CA MET A 1 -15.77 19.26 -18.88
C MET A 1 -15.02 17.96 -18.69
N VAL A 2 -15.54 17.04 -17.86
CA VAL A 2 -14.90 15.72 -17.66
C VAL A 2 -15.17 14.89 -18.90
N THR A 3 -14.13 14.31 -19.49
CA THR A 3 -14.23 13.47 -20.68
C THR A 3 -14.02 12.03 -20.30
N TYR A 4 -14.99 11.18 -20.64
CA TYR A 4 -14.94 9.74 -20.42
C TYR A 4 -14.54 9.02 -21.70
N LEU A 5 -13.91 7.85 -21.56
CA LEU A 5 -13.62 6.96 -22.67
C LEU A 5 -13.76 5.50 -22.24
N ASP A 6 -14.10 4.63 -23.17
CA ASP A 6 -14.04 3.19 -22.94
C ASP A 6 -12.61 2.76 -22.60
N ALA A 7 -12.44 1.94 -21.56
CA ALA A 7 -11.12 1.51 -21.09
C ALA A 7 -10.34 0.74 -22.16
N ALA A 8 -11.00 -0.03 -23.03
CA ALA A 8 -10.34 -0.78 -24.11
C ALA A 8 -9.85 0.14 -25.24
N ALA A 9 -10.47 1.31 -25.39
CA ALA A 9 -10.05 2.35 -26.34
C ALA A 9 -9.00 3.31 -25.75
N ALA A 10 -8.63 3.14 -24.48
CA ALA A 10 -7.77 4.08 -23.80
C ALA A 10 -6.30 3.97 -24.25
N PRO A 11 -5.63 5.09 -24.57
CA PRO A 11 -4.21 5.06 -24.87
C PRO A 11 -3.41 4.69 -23.60
N LEU A 12 -2.22 4.12 -23.82
CA LEU A 12 -1.28 3.80 -22.73
C LEU A 12 -0.81 5.06 -21.98
N ARG A 13 -0.68 6.19 -22.69
CA ARG A 13 -0.33 7.48 -22.09
C ARG A 13 -1.51 8.05 -21.31
N ASN A 14 -1.24 8.63 -20.15
CA ASN A 14 -2.23 9.40 -19.42
C ASN A 14 -2.65 10.65 -20.22
N THR A 15 -3.92 10.70 -20.63
CA THR A 15 -4.55 11.82 -21.36
C THR A 15 -5.46 12.67 -20.47
N GLY A 16 -5.59 12.35 -19.18
CA GLY A 16 -6.52 13.00 -18.26
C GLY A 16 -8.00 12.62 -18.46
N GLN A 17 -8.30 11.73 -19.40
CA GLN A 17 -9.65 11.21 -19.62
C GLN A 17 -9.93 10.05 -18.64
N ILE A 18 -11.17 9.97 -18.13
CA ILE A 18 -11.57 8.93 -17.17
C ILE A 18 -12.02 7.68 -17.92
N ARG A 19 -11.41 6.54 -17.58
CA ARG A 19 -11.72 5.23 -18.18
C ARG A 19 -13.02 4.66 -17.60
N LEU A 20 -13.90 4.19 -18.47
CA LEU A 20 -15.09 3.42 -18.13
C LEU A 20 -14.77 1.93 -18.29
N TYR A 21 -14.90 1.19 -17.19
CA TYR A 21 -14.60 -0.24 -17.14
C TYR A 21 -15.89 -1.07 -17.15
N GLY A 22 -15.82 -2.24 -17.79
CA GLY A 22 -16.88 -3.26 -17.74
C GLY A 22 -16.73 -4.24 -16.59
N GLU A 23 -17.61 -5.24 -16.55
CA GLU A 23 -17.67 -6.24 -15.47
C GLU A 23 -16.35 -7.00 -15.25
N GLU A 24 -15.66 -7.39 -16.33
CA GLU A 24 -14.37 -8.06 -16.26
C GLU A 24 -13.30 -7.18 -15.61
N GLY A 25 -13.29 -5.88 -15.94
CA GLY A 25 -12.35 -4.93 -15.33
C GLY A 25 -12.58 -4.80 -13.84
N PHE A 26 -13.85 -4.68 -13.41
CA PHE A 26 -14.18 -4.67 -12.00
C PHE A 26 -13.85 -5.99 -11.29
N ALA A 27 -13.96 -7.13 -11.95
CA ALA A 27 -13.57 -8.42 -11.38
C ALA A 27 -12.06 -8.50 -11.12
N GLY A 28 -11.24 -7.99 -12.05
CA GLY A 28 -9.79 -7.87 -11.87
C GLY A 28 -9.41 -6.93 -10.73
N MET A 29 -9.99 -5.71 -10.70
CA MET A 29 -9.77 -4.76 -9.61
C MET A 29 -10.14 -5.35 -8.24
N ARG A 30 -11.29 -6.05 -8.13
CA ARG A 30 -11.71 -6.68 -6.87
C ARG A 30 -10.67 -7.67 -6.35
N LYS A 31 -10.11 -8.52 -7.22
CA LYS A 31 -9.07 -9.49 -6.82
C LYS A 31 -7.80 -8.81 -6.35
N ALA A 32 -7.33 -7.79 -7.09
CA ALA A 32 -6.12 -7.06 -6.71
C ALA A 32 -6.30 -6.31 -5.38
N CYS A 33 -7.43 -5.61 -5.20
CA CYS A 33 -7.73 -4.89 -3.96
C CYS A 33 -7.93 -5.83 -2.76
N ASP A 34 -8.57 -6.99 -2.96
CA ASP A 34 -8.73 -8.02 -1.92
C ASP A 34 -7.36 -8.53 -1.43
N LEU A 35 -6.46 -8.85 -2.36
CA LEU A 35 -5.11 -9.29 -2.02
C LEU A 35 -4.33 -8.21 -1.22
N THR A 36 -4.40 -6.95 -1.67
CA THR A 36 -3.78 -5.82 -0.95
C THR A 36 -4.35 -5.66 0.45
N ALA A 37 -5.67 -5.75 0.62
CA ALA A 37 -6.31 -5.66 1.93
C ALA A 37 -5.86 -6.80 2.87
N ARG A 38 -5.80 -8.04 2.35
CA ARG A 38 -5.32 -9.20 3.12
C ARG A 38 -3.86 -9.03 3.58
N CYS A 39 -2.98 -8.48 2.73
CA CYS A 39 -1.61 -8.16 3.16
C CYS A 39 -1.60 -7.16 4.32
N LEU A 40 -2.42 -6.11 4.25
CA LEU A 40 -2.53 -5.12 5.32
C LEU A 40 -3.09 -5.74 6.62
N ASP A 41 -4.00 -6.70 6.52
CA ASP A 41 -4.52 -7.41 7.70
C ASP A 41 -3.44 -8.23 8.41
N GLU A 42 -2.58 -8.93 7.68
CA GLU A 42 -1.49 -9.72 8.27
C GLU A 42 -0.45 -8.84 9.00
N LEU A 43 -0.21 -7.62 8.50
CA LEU A 43 0.72 -6.66 9.11
C LEU A 43 0.35 -6.28 10.54
N VAL A 44 -0.92 -6.42 10.94
CA VAL A 44 -1.36 -6.16 12.33
C VAL A 44 -0.56 -6.99 13.33
N SER A 45 -0.20 -8.23 12.98
CA SER A 45 0.57 -9.13 13.85
C SER A 45 2.09 -8.90 13.78
N ILE A 46 2.56 -8.18 12.77
CA ILE A 46 3.99 -7.96 12.48
C ILE A 46 4.47 -6.63 13.05
N VAL A 47 3.62 -5.60 13.05
CA VAL A 47 3.99 -4.27 13.53
C VAL A 47 4.12 -4.29 15.06
N ALA A 48 5.36 -4.23 15.54
CA ALA A 48 5.69 -4.23 16.96
C ALA A 48 6.97 -3.42 17.25
N PRO A 49 7.18 -2.98 18.52
CA PRO A 49 8.44 -2.37 18.92
C PRO A 49 9.64 -3.26 18.58
N GLY A 50 10.69 -2.67 18.01
CA GLY A 50 11.91 -3.37 17.61
C GLY A 50 11.91 -3.93 16.19
N VAL A 51 10.75 -4.07 15.55
CA VAL A 51 10.66 -4.50 14.13
C VAL A 51 11.15 -3.38 13.23
N THR A 52 11.98 -3.69 12.23
CA THR A 52 12.43 -2.70 11.24
C THR A 52 11.42 -2.55 10.11
N THR A 53 11.36 -1.36 9.50
CA THR A 53 10.53 -1.15 8.31
C THR A 53 11.01 -1.98 7.12
N GLU A 54 12.30 -2.32 7.04
CA GLU A 54 12.82 -3.30 6.08
C GLU A 54 12.20 -4.70 6.27
N THR A 55 11.94 -5.12 7.51
CA THR A 55 11.29 -6.42 7.78
C THR A 55 9.85 -6.43 7.28
N ILE A 56 9.14 -5.32 7.46
CA ILE A 56 7.80 -5.10 6.92
C ILE A 56 7.84 -5.13 5.38
N ASP A 57 8.79 -4.43 4.75
CA ASP A 57 8.92 -4.38 3.30
C ASP A 57 9.18 -5.77 2.70
N ARG A 58 10.07 -6.54 3.32
CA ARG A 58 10.35 -7.92 2.91
C ARG A 58 9.10 -8.79 3.01
N PHE A 59 8.33 -8.66 4.08
CA PHE A 59 7.06 -9.38 4.20
C PHE A 59 6.09 -9.01 3.07
N VAL A 60 5.91 -7.71 2.77
CA VAL A 60 5.04 -7.25 1.68
C VAL A 60 5.51 -7.80 0.33
N PHE A 61 6.83 -7.83 0.09
CA PHE A 61 7.39 -8.45 -1.11
C PHE A 61 7.04 -9.94 -1.19
N GLU A 62 7.38 -10.72 -0.15
CA GLU A 62 7.18 -12.17 -0.10
C GLU A 62 5.69 -12.53 -0.22
N PHE A 63 4.82 -11.83 0.51
CA PHE A 63 3.37 -12.03 0.43
C PHE A 63 2.84 -11.82 -0.99
N GLY A 64 3.32 -10.79 -1.69
CA GLY A 64 2.95 -10.56 -3.09
C GLY A 64 3.37 -11.72 -3.99
N MET A 65 4.65 -12.13 -3.88
CA MET A 65 5.22 -13.21 -4.69
C MET A 65 4.48 -14.53 -4.48
N ASP A 66 4.16 -14.88 -3.23
CA ASP A 66 3.45 -16.11 -2.87
C ASP A 66 2.01 -16.16 -3.45
N HIS A 67 1.43 -15.00 -3.75
CA HIS A 67 0.09 -14.86 -4.33
C HIS A 67 0.11 -14.50 -5.83
N GLY A 68 1.26 -14.57 -6.50
CA GLY A 68 1.39 -14.28 -7.93
C GLY A 68 1.23 -12.80 -8.27
N ALA A 69 1.47 -11.91 -7.31
CA ALA A 69 1.42 -10.46 -7.49
C ALA A 69 2.80 -9.81 -7.39
N LEU A 70 2.96 -8.66 -8.03
CA LEU A 70 4.17 -7.85 -7.97
C LEU A 70 3.92 -6.56 -7.18
N PRO A 71 4.81 -6.13 -6.28
CA PRO A 71 4.74 -4.80 -5.68
C PRO A 71 4.89 -3.70 -6.74
N ALA A 72 3.89 -2.84 -6.88
CA ALA A 72 3.85 -1.80 -7.92
C ALA A 72 4.83 -0.64 -7.63
N THR A 73 5.17 -0.44 -6.36
CA THR A 73 6.11 0.59 -5.90
C THR A 73 7.54 0.29 -6.34
N LEU A 74 7.90 -0.99 -6.51
CA LEU A 74 9.25 -1.41 -6.83
C LEU A 74 9.65 -0.91 -8.23
N ASN A 75 10.74 -0.14 -8.28
CA ASN A 75 11.26 0.55 -9.46
C ASN A 75 10.32 1.64 -10.04
N TYR A 76 9.22 1.99 -9.35
CA TYR A 76 8.36 3.07 -9.79
C TYR A 76 9.08 4.41 -9.65
N ARG A 77 9.45 5.02 -10.77
CA ARG A 77 10.21 6.30 -10.83
C ARG A 77 11.50 6.26 -9.99
N GLY A 78 12.14 5.10 -9.89
CA GLY A 78 13.37 4.90 -9.12
C GLY A 78 13.16 4.62 -7.63
N TYR A 79 11.91 4.44 -7.17
CA TYR A 79 11.62 3.92 -5.83
C TYR A 79 12.13 2.48 -5.70
N THR A 80 12.77 2.12 -4.59
CA THR A 80 13.57 0.88 -4.49
C THR A 80 13.00 -0.18 -3.55
N LYS A 81 11.83 0.07 -2.97
CA LYS A 81 11.17 -0.79 -1.99
C LYS A 81 9.80 -1.23 -2.47
N SER A 82 9.27 -2.26 -1.82
CA SER A 82 8.02 -2.96 -2.17
C SER A 82 6.79 -2.37 -1.48
N SER A 83 7.00 -1.48 -0.51
CA SER A 83 5.99 -0.76 0.26
C SER A 83 6.50 0.62 0.64
N CYS A 84 5.60 1.49 1.10
CA CYS A 84 6.00 2.71 1.81
C CYS A 84 5.73 2.54 3.30
N THR A 85 6.68 2.92 4.15
CA THR A 85 6.54 2.90 5.62
C THR A 85 6.78 4.29 6.18
N SER A 86 5.72 4.98 6.60
CA SER A 86 5.76 6.40 6.97
C SER A 86 5.54 6.56 8.48
N ILE A 87 6.63 6.75 9.22
CA ILE A 87 6.63 6.80 10.68
C ILE A 87 6.37 8.24 11.17
N ASN A 88 5.38 8.41 12.05
CA ASN A 88 5.05 9.66 12.75
C ASN A 88 4.83 10.88 11.84
N HIS A 89 5.86 11.71 11.67
CA HIS A 89 5.78 12.97 10.92
C HIS A 89 5.94 12.79 9.41
N VAL A 90 6.35 11.60 8.97
CA VAL A 90 6.43 11.28 7.54
C VAL A 90 5.00 11.09 7.03
N VAL A 91 4.56 11.98 6.15
CA VAL A 91 3.17 12.00 5.66
C VAL A 91 2.89 10.80 4.75
N CYS A 92 3.75 10.57 3.75
CA CYS A 92 3.65 9.46 2.81
C CYS A 92 5.03 9.15 2.21
N HIS A 93 5.11 8.03 1.48
CA HIS A 93 6.30 7.62 0.73
C HIS A 93 7.59 7.47 1.56
N GLY A 94 7.47 7.21 2.88
CA GLY A 94 8.62 6.82 3.68
C GLY A 94 9.28 5.57 3.09
N ILE A 95 10.59 5.59 2.93
CA ILE A 95 11.35 4.47 2.36
C ILE A 95 11.70 3.50 3.49
N PRO A 96 11.30 2.21 3.40
CA PRO A 96 11.75 1.18 4.32
C PRO A 96 13.27 1.13 4.51
N ASP A 97 13.71 0.98 5.75
CA ASP A 97 15.10 0.91 6.15
C ASP A 97 15.31 0.05 7.41
N ASN A 98 16.55 -0.01 7.90
CA ASN A 98 16.89 -0.81 9.09
C ASN A 98 16.56 -0.10 10.41
N LYS A 99 15.78 0.98 10.40
CA LYS A 99 15.36 1.67 11.63
C LYS A 99 14.28 0.86 12.34
N PRO A 100 14.51 0.42 13.58
CA PRO A 100 13.48 -0.26 14.36
C PRO A 100 12.38 0.72 14.78
N LEU A 101 11.13 0.25 14.70
CA LEU A 101 9.97 0.92 15.26
C LEU A 101 10.10 1.01 16.79
N LYS A 102 9.63 2.11 17.37
CA LYS A 102 9.67 2.33 18.83
C LYS A 102 8.28 2.20 19.43
N ASP A 103 8.22 1.74 20.67
CA ASP A 103 7.00 1.82 21.46
C ASP A 103 6.51 3.28 21.50
N GLY A 104 5.23 3.47 21.18
CA GLY A 104 4.63 4.79 21.07
C GLY A 104 4.60 5.40 19.66
N ASP A 105 5.27 4.79 18.67
CA ASP A 105 5.20 5.23 17.28
C ASP A 105 3.84 4.90 16.66
N ILE A 106 3.47 5.67 15.64
CA ILE A 106 2.46 5.29 14.65
C ILE A 106 3.13 5.19 13.29
N VAL A 107 2.72 4.21 12.48
CA VAL A 107 3.29 4.00 11.15
C VAL A 107 2.18 3.76 10.14
N ASN A 108 2.16 4.56 9.06
CA ASN A 108 1.38 4.24 7.88
C ASN A 108 2.17 3.20 7.07
N ILE A 109 1.52 2.13 6.63
CA ILE A 109 2.08 1.19 5.66
C ILE A 109 1.19 1.21 4.43
N ASP A 110 1.78 1.55 3.30
CA ASP A 110 1.14 1.67 1.99
C ASP A 110 1.60 0.53 1.09
N VAL A 111 0.64 -0.23 0.58
CA VAL A 111 0.85 -1.43 -0.23
C VAL A 111 0.09 -1.29 -1.54
N THR A 112 0.81 -1.44 -2.63
CA THR A 112 0.23 -1.50 -3.97
C THR A 112 0.69 -2.77 -4.67
N TYR A 113 -0.24 -3.63 -5.06
CA TYR A 113 0.05 -4.84 -5.83
C TYR A 113 -0.45 -4.75 -7.26
N ILE A 114 0.30 -5.34 -8.18
CA ILE A 114 -0.12 -5.66 -9.54
C ILE A 114 -0.47 -7.15 -9.59
N LEU A 115 -1.74 -7.47 -9.79
CA LEU A 115 -2.25 -8.83 -9.96
C LEU A 115 -3.06 -8.91 -11.27
N ASP A 116 -2.70 -9.83 -12.17
CA ASP A 116 -3.35 -9.99 -13.48
C ASP A 116 -3.47 -8.68 -14.27
N GLY A 117 -2.48 -7.79 -14.15
CA GLY A 117 -2.45 -6.46 -14.79
C GLY A 117 -3.25 -5.36 -14.08
N TRP A 118 -3.93 -5.67 -12.97
CA TRP A 118 -4.70 -4.70 -12.18
C TRP A 118 -3.95 -4.27 -10.94
N HIS A 119 -4.07 -2.98 -10.60
CA HIS A 119 -3.49 -2.44 -9.38
C HIS A 119 -4.52 -2.46 -8.25
N GLY A 120 -4.14 -3.01 -7.09
CA GLY A 120 -4.84 -2.84 -5.82
C GLY A 120 -3.98 -1.98 -4.91
N ASP A 121 -4.49 -0.80 -4.53
CA ASP A 121 -3.73 0.23 -3.82
C ASP A 121 -4.44 0.63 -2.53
N SER A 122 -3.77 0.49 -1.39
CA SER A 122 -4.34 0.85 -0.09
C SER A 122 -3.25 1.00 0.98
N SER A 123 -3.56 1.78 2.01
CA SER A 123 -2.71 1.92 3.19
C SER A 123 -3.52 1.86 4.48
N ARG A 124 -2.82 1.66 5.60
CA ARG A 124 -3.42 1.67 6.94
C ARG A 124 -2.44 2.24 7.96
N MET A 125 -2.96 2.93 8.97
CA MET A 125 -2.20 3.34 10.15
C MET A 125 -2.14 2.21 11.18
N TYR A 126 -0.95 1.93 11.70
CA TYR A 126 -0.72 0.91 12.73
C TYR A 126 -0.14 1.55 14.00
N PRO A 127 -0.70 1.24 15.18
CA PRO A 127 -0.09 1.59 16.45
C PRO A 127 1.09 0.66 16.74
N VAL A 128 2.23 1.21 17.17
CA VAL A 128 3.38 0.42 17.60
C VAL A 128 3.40 0.34 19.12
N GLY A 129 3.00 -0.82 19.66
CA GLY A 129 2.91 -1.02 21.10
C GLY A 129 1.89 -0.09 21.75
N THR A 130 2.27 0.58 22.85
CA THR A 130 1.38 1.53 23.54
C THR A 130 1.56 2.94 22.98
N ILE A 131 0.64 3.37 22.12
CA ILE A 131 0.69 4.72 21.52
C ILE A 131 0.40 5.83 22.52
N LYS A 132 0.89 7.03 22.19
CA LYS A 132 0.57 8.24 22.95
C LYS A 132 -0.91 8.57 22.78
N ARG A 133 -1.57 9.03 23.85
CA ARG A 133 -2.99 9.46 23.83
C ARG A 133 -3.31 10.48 22.73
N ALA A 134 -2.36 11.33 22.36
CA ALA A 134 -2.54 12.31 21.27
C ALA A 134 -2.60 11.68 19.86
N ALA A 135 -2.05 10.47 19.68
CA ALA A 135 -2.08 9.75 18.40
C ALA A 135 -3.39 8.99 18.19
N GLU A 136 -4.07 8.56 19.25
CA GLU A 136 -5.37 7.87 19.16
C GLU A 136 -6.42 8.64 18.35
N PRO A 137 -6.74 9.92 18.65
CA PRO A 137 -7.75 10.64 17.87
C PRO A 137 -7.30 10.89 16.42
N LEU A 138 -5.99 10.96 16.15
CA LEU A 138 -5.48 11.10 14.78
C LEU A 138 -5.76 9.84 13.95
N LEU A 139 -5.57 8.67 14.54
CA LEU A 139 -5.86 7.38 13.90
C LEU A 139 -7.36 7.15 13.72
N GLU A 140 -8.21 7.65 14.61
CA GLU A 140 -9.66 7.46 14.53
C GLU A 140 -10.31 8.27 13.41
N VAL A 141 -9.80 9.47 13.13
CA VAL A 141 -10.40 10.41 12.16
C VAL A 141 -9.87 10.27 10.73
N THR A 142 -8.82 9.46 10.53
CA THR A 142 -8.11 9.31 9.25
C THR A 142 -8.25 7.89 8.73
#